data_AF-A0A2X0QUI9-F1
#
_entry.id   AF-A0A2X0QUI9-F1
#
_cell.length_a   1.000
_cell.length_b   1.000
_cell.length_c   1.000
_cell.angle_alpha   90.00
_cell.angle_beta   90.00
_cell.angle_gamma   90.00
#
_symmetry.space_group_name_H-M   'P 1'
#
loop_
_entity.id
_entity.type
_entity.pdbx_description
1 polymer ?
#
loop_
_entity_poly.entity_id
_entity_poly.type
_entity_poly.pdbx_seq_one_letter_code
_entity_poly.pdbx_strand_id
1 'polypeptide(L)'
;MVNKNRCYARSRISEAKFRQLVKCFALDLTATNTAKLIGISVRSVNSFYLGIRLRMAEDCEVATPLKDAVEVDESYFGAHRVTGGIWSYGLTHGTAVREAVCEDQQE
;
A
#
# COMPACT_ATOMS: atom_id res chain seq x y z
N MET A 1 -10.43 13.92 -31.83
CA MET A 1 -10.53 12.61 -31.15
C MET A 1 -10.04 12.80 -29.73
N VAL A 2 -10.92 12.66 -28.72
CA VAL A 2 -10.51 12.83 -27.32
C VAL A 2 -9.77 11.57 -26.92
N ASN A 3 -8.44 11.66 -26.76
CA ASN A 3 -7.62 10.58 -26.19
C ASN A 3 -8.14 10.29 -24.78
N LYS A 4 -9.05 9.30 -24.67
CA LYS A 4 -9.38 8.69 -23.39
C LYS A 4 -8.07 8.19 -22.80
N ASN A 5 -7.78 8.62 -21.58
CA ASN A 5 -6.51 8.34 -20.93
C ASN A 5 -6.38 6.81 -20.74
N ARG A 6 -5.59 6.15 -21.60
CA ARG A 6 -5.52 4.67 -21.70
C ARG A 6 -5.13 4.03 -20.37
N CYS A 7 -4.33 4.75 -19.61
CA CYS A 7 -3.77 4.27 -18.35
C CYS A 7 -4.70 4.44 -17.15
N TYR A 8 -5.71 5.34 -17.22
CA TYR A 8 -6.61 5.58 -16.08
C TYR A 8 -7.94 6.20 -16.52
N ALA A 9 -8.88 5.31 -16.89
CA ALA A 9 -10.12 5.64 -17.60
C ALA A 9 -11.08 6.64 -16.90
N ARG A 10 -10.88 6.95 -15.61
CA ARG A 10 -11.74 7.85 -14.81
C ARG A 10 -11.01 9.00 -14.10
N SER A 11 -9.73 9.22 -14.37
CA SER A 11 -9.00 10.33 -13.74
C SER A 11 -9.13 11.61 -14.56
N ARG A 12 -9.25 12.74 -13.86
CA ARG A 12 -9.17 14.09 -14.46
C ARG A 12 -7.73 14.51 -14.78
N ILE A 13 -6.78 13.58 -14.75
CA ILE A 13 -5.38 13.80 -15.08
C ILE A 13 -5.18 13.58 -16.58
N SER A 14 -4.30 14.37 -17.19
CA SER A 14 -3.87 14.14 -18.56
C SER A 14 -2.84 13.01 -18.63
N GLU A 15 -2.78 12.32 -19.77
CA GLU A 15 -1.83 11.22 -19.97
C GLU A 15 -0.37 11.66 -19.80
N ALA A 16 -0.02 12.86 -20.26
CA ALA A 16 1.33 13.42 -20.11
C ALA A 16 1.73 13.57 -18.63
N LYS A 17 0.82 14.09 -17.79
CA LYS A 17 1.05 14.22 -16.34
C LYS A 17 1.14 12.85 -15.67
N PHE A 18 0.34 11.88 -16.10
CA PHE A 18 0.43 10.51 -15.59
C PHE A 18 1.80 9.88 -15.91
N ARG A 19 2.31 10.04 -17.14
CA ARG A 19 3.64 9.55 -17.50
C ARG A 19 4.75 10.23 -16.69
N GLN A 20 4.63 11.53 -16.42
CA GLN A 20 5.56 12.22 -15.52
C GLN A 20 5.49 11.66 -14.10
N LEU A 21 4.29 11.38 -13.59
CA LEU A 21 4.10 10.79 -12.26
C LEU A 21 4.79 9.43 -12.14
N VAL A 22 4.65 8.57 -13.16
CA VAL A 22 5.33 7.26 -13.19
C VAL A 22 6.85 7.42 -13.24
N LYS A 23 7.38 8.40 -14.00
CA LYS A 23 8.82 8.71 -13.98
C LYS A 23 9.30 9.17 -12.60
N CYS A 24 8.54 10.04 -11.94
CA CYS A 24 8.88 10.48 -10.58
C CYS A 24 8.84 9.34 -9.57
N PHE A 25 7.91 8.40 -9.73
CA PHE A 25 7.85 7.18 -8.93
C PHE A 25 9.09 6.30 -9.15
N ALA A 26 9.50 6.08 -10.39
CA ALA A 26 10.71 5.31 -10.73
C ALA A 26 12.03 5.95 -10.25
N LEU A 27 12.01 7.26 -9.97
CA LEU A 27 13.13 8.01 -9.38
C LEU A 27 13.05 8.10 -7.85
N ASP A 28 12.12 7.37 -7.22
CA ASP A 28 11.86 7.37 -5.77
C ASP A 28 11.61 8.77 -5.18
N LEU A 29 11.04 9.68 -5.97
CA LEU A 29 10.67 11.00 -5.47
C LEU A 29 9.49 10.92 -4.52
N THR A 30 9.62 11.57 -3.35
CA THR A 30 8.54 11.68 -2.36
C THR A 30 7.29 12.33 -2.96
N ALA A 31 6.11 11.90 -2.53
CA ALA A 31 4.82 12.40 -3.03
C ALA A 31 4.68 13.93 -2.95
N THR A 32 5.27 14.56 -1.94
CA THR A 32 5.32 16.02 -1.77
C THR A 32 6.13 16.72 -2.87
N ASN A 33 7.28 16.19 -3.24
CA ASN A 33 8.13 16.74 -4.29
C ASN A 33 7.47 16.54 -5.66
N THR A 34 6.94 15.36 -5.92
CA THR A 34 6.20 15.04 -7.15
C THR A 34 4.97 15.93 -7.33
N ALA A 35 4.22 16.19 -6.24
CA ALA A 35 3.08 17.09 -6.25
C ALA A 35 3.47 18.53 -6.65
N LYS A 36 4.59 19.04 -6.13
CA LYS A 36 5.14 20.35 -6.50
C LYS A 36 5.59 20.41 -7.96
N LEU A 37 6.23 19.35 -8.46
CA LEU A 37 6.75 19.28 -9.83
C LEU A 37 5.64 19.21 -10.89
N ILE A 38 4.57 18.46 -10.63
CA ILE A 38 3.49 18.20 -11.61
C ILE A 38 2.28 19.15 -11.42
N GLY A 39 2.21 19.81 -10.26
CA GLY A 39 1.09 20.68 -9.89
C GLY A 39 -0.19 19.89 -9.64
N ILE A 40 -0.10 18.83 -8.84
CA ILE A 40 -1.24 17.97 -8.45
C ILE A 40 -1.30 17.91 -6.92
N SER A 41 -2.49 17.68 -6.35
CA SER A 41 -2.61 17.49 -4.91
C SER A 41 -1.76 16.31 -4.41
N VAL A 42 -1.07 16.50 -3.27
CA VAL A 42 -0.27 15.45 -2.62
C VAL A 42 -1.13 14.21 -2.34
N ARG A 43 -2.40 14.40 -1.95
CA ARG A 43 -3.35 13.32 -1.71
C ARG A 43 -3.53 12.45 -2.96
N SER A 44 -3.74 13.06 -4.12
CA SER A 44 -3.88 12.33 -5.38
C SER A 44 -2.60 11.58 -5.73
N VAL A 45 -1.42 12.21 -5.61
CA VAL A 45 -0.13 11.54 -5.86
C VAL A 45 0.05 10.32 -4.97
N ASN A 46 -0.31 10.45 -3.68
CA ASN A 46 -0.22 9.33 -2.74
C ASN A 46 -1.15 8.18 -3.12
N SER A 47 -2.40 8.47 -3.54
CA SER A 47 -3.31 7.45 -4.07
C SER A 47 -2.74 6.73 -5.30
N PHE A 48 -2.08 7.45 -6.21
CA PHE A 48 -1.42 6.82 -7.36
C PHE A 48 -0.25 5.93 -6.95
N TYR A 49 0.63 6.43 -6.07
CA TYR A 49 1.79 5.69 -5.60
C TYR A 49 1.37 4.40 -4.88
N LEU A 50 0.33 4.48 -4.04
CA LEU A 50 -0.22 3.30 -3.38
C LEU A 50 -0.77 2.30 -4.39
N GLY A 51 -1.54 2.75 -5.38
CA GLY A 51 -2.06 1.88 -6.44
C GLY A 51 -0.96 1.18 -7.24
N ILE A 52 0.13 1.89 -7.56
CA ILE A 52 1.29 1.29 -8.24
C ILE A 52 1.94 0.22 -7.35
N ARG A 53 2.17 0.50 -6.07
CA ARG A 53 2.76 -0.47 -5.14
C ARG A 53 1.89 -1.71 -4.93
N LEU A 54 0.58 -1.53 -4.79
CA LEU A 54 -0.36 -2.66 -4.69
C LEU A 54 -0.29 -3.53 -5.93
N ARG A 55 -0.26 -2.91 -7.12
CA ARG A 55 -0.13 -3.68 -8.35
C ARG A 55 1.18 -4.46 -8.43
N MET A 56 2.29 -3.84 -8.02
CA MET A 56 3.57 -4.53 -7.94
C MET A 56 3.53 -5.69 -6.93
N ALA A 57 2.85 -5.52 -5.79
CA ALA A 57 2.69 -6.58 -4.81
C ALA A 57 1.86 -7.75 -5.37
N GLU A 58 0.72 -7.48 -6.03
CA GLU A 58 -0.08 -8.49 -6.73
C GLU A 58 0.77 -9.25 -7.78
N ASP A 59 1.55 -8.53 -8.59
CA ASP A 59 2.40 -9.14 -9.60
C ASP A 59 3.53 -9.98 -8.96
N CYS A 60 4.08 -9.55 -7.82
CA CYS A 60 5.06 -10.32 -7.04
C CYS A 60 4.45 -11.59 -6.44
N GLU A 61 3.22 -11.54 -5.91
CA GLU A 61 2.52 -12.72 -5.38
C GLU A 61 2.28 -13.77 -6.46
N VAL A 62 1.96 -13.34 -7.69
CA VAL A 62 1.81 -14.23 -8.84
C VAL A 62 3.16 -14.81 -9.28
N ALA A 63 4.20 -13.99 -9.35
CA ALA A 63 5.53 -14.40 -9.82
C ALA A 63 6.24 -15.33 -8.83
N THR A 64 6.09 -15.06 -7.53
CA THR A 64 6.62 -15.87 -6.44
C THR A 64 5.51 -16.12 -5.44
N PRO A 65 4.75 -17.20 -5.60
CA PRO A 65 3.77 -17.61 -4.60
C PRO A 65 4.54 -17.89 -3.32
N LEU A 66 4.40 -16.99 -2.33
CA LEU A 66 4.93 -17.20 -1.00
C LEU A 66 4.12 -18.33 -0.37
N LYS A 67 4.58 -19.55 -0.58
CA LYS A 67 4.00 -20.76 -0.04
C LYS A 67 4.39 -20.87 1.43
N ASP A 68 3.42 -20.55 2.27
CA ASP A 68 3.13 -21.25 3.52
C ASP A 68 3.86 -20.80 4.80
N ALA A 69 4.86 -19.93 4.74
CA ALA A 69 5.29 -19.06 5.86
C ALA A 69 6.46 -18.19 5.40
N VAL A 70 6.34 -16.87 5.55
CA VAL A 70 7.51 -15.99 5.52
C VAL A 70 7.92 -15.78 6.97
N GLU A 71 9.05 -16.37 7.35
CA GLU A 71 9.70 -16.06 8.62
C GLU A 71 10.21 -14.62 8.53
N VAL A 72 9.52 -13.73 9.21
CA VAL A 72 9.90 -12.33 9.32
C VAL A 72 10.85 -12.22 10.49
N ASP A 73 12.14 -11.95 10.23
CA ASP A 73 13.11 -11.72 11.30
C ASP A 73 12.70 -10.46 12.09
N GLU A 74 12.15 -10.65 13.28
CA GLU A 74 11.66 -9.59 14.16
C GLU A 74 12.79 -8.61 14.55
N SER A 75 14.05 -9.05 14.48
CA SER A 75 15.21 -8.19 14.75
C SER A 75 15.42 -7.11 13.68
N TYR A 76 14.87 -7.29 12.47
CA TYR A 76 15.01 -6.37 11.34
C TYR A 76 14.12 -5.13 11.43
N PHE A 77 12.94 -5.23 12.07
CA PHE A 77 11.95 -4.13 12.11
C PHE A 77 12.21 -3.09 13.20
N GLY A 78 13.14 -3.38 14.11
CA GLY A 78 13.44 -2.51 15.26
C GLY A 78 12.29 -2.46 16.27
N ALA A 79 12.53 -1.82 17.42
CA ALA A 79 11.57 -1.74 18.51
C ALA A 79 10.29 -0.97 18.10
N HIS A 80 9.25 -1.69 17.70
CA HIS A 80 7.93 -1.12 17.46
C HIS A 80 7.25 -0.82 18.80
N ARG A 81 6.99 0.46 19.10
CA ARG A 81 6.18 0.83 20.26
C ARG A 81 4.69 0.62 19.93
N VAL A 82 4.05 -0.32 20.61
CA VAL A 82 2.61 -0.54 20.55
C VAL A 82 1.99 0.10 21.80
N THR A 83 1.23 1.19 21.64
CA THR A 83 0.51 1.81 22.74
C THR A 83 -0.90 1.20 22.82
N GLY A 84 -1.17 0.46 23.90
CA GLY A 84 -2.53 0.25 24.41
C GLY A 84 -3.36 -0.92 23.87
N GLY A 85 -2.80 -2.13 23.75
CA GLY A 85 -3.65 -3.32 23.57
C GLY A 85 -2.85 -4.63 23.49
N ILE A 86 -3.32 -5.64 24.21
CA ILE A 86 -2.87 -7.03 24.06
C ILE A 86 -3.59 -7.61 22.84
N TRP A 87 -2.82 -8.10 21.87
CA TRP A 87 -3.35 -8.86 20.74
C TRP A 87 -2.93 -10.31 20.90
N SER A 88 -3.87 -11.24 20.74
CA SER A 88 -3.61 -12.65 20.50
C SER A 88 -4.00 -12.97 19.06
N TYR A 89 -3.08 -13.56 18.31
CA TYR A 89 -3.32 -14.01 16.93
C TYR A 89 -3.66 -15.51 16.95
N GLY A 90 -4.94 -15.83 16.79
CA GLY A 90 -5.38 -17.17 16.41
C GLY A 90 -5.32 -17.31 14.89
N LEU A 91 -4.46 -18.20 14.38
CA LEU A 91 -4.41 -18.55 12.97
C LEU A 91 -5.34 -19.75 12.73
N THR A 92 -6.51 -19.53 12.12
CA THR A 92 -7.30 -20.62 11.56
C THR A 92 -7.37 -20.47 10.04
N HIS A 93 -6.89 -21.49 9.33
CA HIS A 93 -6.99 -21.65 7.87
C HIS A 93 -6.50 -20.46 7.03
N GLY A 94 -5.37 -19.83 7.40
CA GLY A 94 -4.70 -18.86 6.53
C GLY A 94 -5.41 -17.51 6.35
N THR A 95 -6.47 -17.24 7.12
CA THR A 95 -7.11 -15.91 7.20
C THR A 95 -6.89 -15.33 8.60
N ALA A 96 -6.23 -14.17 8.69
CA ALA A 96 -6.14 -13.41 9.93
C ALA A 96 -7.50 -12.77 10.23
N VAL A 97 -8.31 -13.44 11.05
CA VAL A 97 -9.56 -12.87 11.56
C VAL A 97 -9.25 -12.00 12.79
N ARG A 98 -9.74 -10.75 12.76
CA ARG A 98 -9.78 -9.87 13.93
C ARG A 98 -10.85 -10.41 14.89
N GLU A 99 -10.46 -11.16 15.90
CA GLU A 99 -11.34 -11.40 17.05
C GLU A 99 -10.97 -10.44 18.19
N ALA A 100 -11.94 -9.62 18.59
CA ALA A 100 -11.84 -8.85 19.83
C ALA A 100 -12.15 -9.81 20.98
N VAL A 101 -11.15 -10.09 21.82
CA VAL A 101 -11.41 -10.74 23.11
C VAL A 101 -12.03 -9.69 24.01
N CYS A 102 -13.33 -9.83 24.25
CA CYS A 102 -14.02 -9.09 25.31
C CYS A 102 -13.74 -9.85 26.61
N GLU A 103 -12.83 -9.34 27.45
CA GLU A 103 -12.74 -9.83 28.83
C GLU A 103 -14.02 -9.38 29.54
N ASP A 104 -14.98 -10.30 29.65
CA ASP A 104 -16.14 -10.15 30.51
C ASP A 104 -15.65 -10.11 31.96
N GLN A 105 -15.68 -8.91 32.54
CA GLN A 105 -15.65 -8.72 33.98
C GLN A 105 -16.87 -9.42 34.58
N GLN A 106 -16.66 -10.45 35.39
CA GLN A 106 -17.66 -10.91 36.35
C GLN A 106 -16.99 -11.58 37.58
N GLU A 107 -17.12 -10.85 38.70
CA GLU A 107 -17.02 -11.20 40.14
C GLU A 107 -15.94 -12.18 40.65
#